data_AF-A0A7V0MAC0-F1
#
_entry.id   AF-A0A7V0MAC0-F1
#
_cell.length_a   1.000
_cell.length_b   1.000
_cell.length_c   1.000
_cell.angle_alpha   90.00
_cell.angle_beta   90.00
_cell.angle_gamma   90.00
#
_symmetry.space_group_name_H-M   'P 1'
#
loop_
_entity.id
_entity.type
_entity.pdbx_description
1 polymer ?
#
loop_
_entity_poly.entity_id
_entity_poly.type
_entity_poly.pdbx_seq_one_letter_code
_entity_poly.pdbx_strand_id
1 'polypeptide(L)'
;MKDNNNIIVFDIETQTPIKRNRDCSSLRLSVVVAYFYKDDSYKVYNEDDIDRFIDELKEAELVVGFNLKGFDYPVLENYAGESLVDIPTLDILEEVYESIGRRIKLDSLVEASLNDKKTANGLIAVQLWKQRRLDELIDYCRNDVRLTKELYEFGRDNGYLLYRNFGKLEKIPVSWGKKDTVKGKLRDAFNQRVSIQIYYSASSSDNGSTLPKKRLIDIYYMDNDQIVAYCHLRGALRTFNIRRILDARTTNNKYEIAEDFDINTYKEDF
;
A
#
# COMPACT_ATOMS: atom_id res chain seq x y z
N MET A 1 -5.94 -16.28 8.15
CA MET A 1 -5.77 -15.76 9.51
C MET A 1 -5.77 -14.25 9.39
N LYS A 2 -6.61 -13.52 10.12
CA LYS A 2 -6.56 -12.05 10.13
C LYS A 2 -5.18 -11.68 10.67
N ASP A 3 -4.36 -11.01 9.86
CA ASP A 3 -3.08 -10.48 10.28
C ASP A 3 -3.34 -9.50 11.44
N ASN A 4 -2.79 -9.81 12.60
CA ASN A 4 -3.02 -9.12 13.87
C ASN A 4 -2.30 -7.76 13.97
N ASN A 5 -1.98 -7.14 12.83
CA ASN A 5 -1.17 -5.92 12.81
C ASN A 5 -2.04 -4.70 13.14
N ASN A 6 -1.62 -3.89 14.11
CA ASN A 6 -2.28 -2.63 14.47
C ASN A 6 -1.94 -1.54 13.44
N ILE A 7 -2.48 -1.68 12.23
CA ILE A 7 -2.39 -0.69 11.17
C ILE A 7 -3.61 0.23 11.26
N ILE A 8 -3.37 1.54 11.21
CA ILE A 8 -4.41 2.56 11.17
C ILE A 8 -4.28 3.32 9.85
N VAL A 9 -5.38 3.47 9.13
CA VAL A 9 -5.48 4.39 7.99
C VAL A 9 -6.38 5.53 8.42
N PHE A 10 -5.98 6.78 8.24
CA PHE A 10 -6.85 7.89 8.61
C PHE A 10 -6.68 9.11 7.70
N ASP A 11 -7.63 10.00 7.82
CA ASP A 11 -7.66 11.32 7.20
C ASP A 11 -8.39 12.28 8.14
N ILE A 12 -8.12 13.58 8.02
CA ILE A 12 -8.75 14.62 8.83
C ILE A 12 -9.43 15.67 7.97
N GLU A 13 -10.43 16.32 8.55
CA GLU A 13 -11.02 17.53 8.00
C GLU A 13 -10.93 18.68 8.98
N THR A 14 -10.72 19.90 8.48
CA THR A 14 -10.56 21.10 9.32
C THR A 14 -11.77 22.04 9.25
N GLN A 15 -12.01 22.77 10.34
CA GLN A 15 -13.12 23.73 10.45
C GLN A 15 -12.98 24.92 9.49
N THR A 16 -11.74 25.23 9.10
CA THR A 16 -11.38 26.33 8.19
C THR A 16 -10.39 25.85 7.14
N PRO A 17 -10.36 26.45 5.94
CA PRO A 17 -9.44 26.03 4.89
C PRO A 17 -8.00 26.43 5.23
N ILE A 18 -7.04 25.62 4.81
CA ILE A 18 -5.62 25.97 4.90
C ILE A 18 -5.31 27.24 4.11
N LYS A 19 -4.55 28.15 4.72
CA LYS A 19 -4.11 29.39 4.08
C LYS A 19 -3.00 29.11 3.06
N ARG A 20 -2.74 30.05 2.15
CA ARG A 20 -1.70 29.91 1.11
C ARG A 20 -0.28 29.67 1.66
N ASN A 21 0.01 30.20 2.85
CA ASN A 21 1.29 30.01 3.54
C ASN A 21 1.45 28.61 4.16
N ARG A 22 0.42 27.74 4.06
CA ARG A 22 0.38 26.38 4.60
C ARG A 22 0.60 26.27 6.12
N ASP A 23 0.34 27.35 6.83
CA ASP A 23 0.42 27.38 8.28
C ASP A 23 -0.77 26.61 8.90
N CYS A 24 -0.44 25.59 9.70
CA CYS A 24 -1.40 24.71 10.36
C CYS A 24 -1.67 25.12 11.82
N SER A 25 -0.90 26.04 12.40
CA SER A 25 -0.97 26.41 13.82
C SER A 25 -2.31 27.02 14.26
N SER A 26 -3.10 27.52 13.30
CA SER A 26 -4.42 28.11 13.55
C SER A 26 -5.59 27.23 13.08
N LEU A 27 -5.30 26.04 12.55
CA LEU A 27 -6.34 25.14 12.07
C LEU A 27 -6.93 24.34 13.22
N ARG A 28 -8.27 24.28 13.23
CA ARG A 28 -9.02 23.44 14.13
C ARG A 28 -9.58 22.22 13.42
N LEU A 29 -9.63 21.10 14.13
CA LEU A 29 -10.15 19.83 13.65
C LEU A 29 -11.67 19.89 13.61
N SER A 30 -12.28 19.37 12.55
CA SER A 30 -13.72 19.14 12.49
C SER A 30 -14.05 17.67 12.76
N VAL A 31 -13.40 16.76 12.03
CA VAL A 31 -13.56 15.32 12.20
C VAL A 31 -12.29 14.60 11.78
N VAL A 32 -12.02 13.47 12.43
CA VAL A 32 -11.13 12.41 11.95
C VAL A 32 -11.99 11.21 11.61
N VAL A 33 -11.71 10.59 10.47
CA VAL A 33 -12.15 9.22 10.21
C VAL A 33 -10.94 8.32 10.14
N ALA A 34 -11.01 7.17 10.80
CA ALA A 34 -9.93 6.20 10.82
C ALA A 34 -10.46 4.79 10.59
N TYR A 35 -9.75 4.01 9.80
CA TYR A 35 -9.95 2.58 9.62
C TYR A 35 -8.88 1.82 10.40
N PHE A 36 -9.33 0.86 11.20
CA PHE A 36 -8.50 0.03 12.06
C PHE A 36 -8.45 -1.41 11.50
N TYR A 37 -7.26 -1.87 11.11
CA TYR A 37 -7.10 -3.25 10.63
C TYR A 37 -7.32 -4.30 11.73
N LYS A 38 -7.03 -3.96 13.00
CA LYS A 38 -7.18 -4.88 14.14
C LYS A 38 -8.60 -5.42 14.31
N ASP A 39 -9.60 -4.60 14.01
CA ASP A 39 -11.02 -4.92 14.22
C ASP A 39 -11.86 -4.78 12.93
N ASP A 40 -11.24 -4.40 11.80
CA ASP A 40 -11.91 -4.21 10.51
C ASP A 40 -13.06 -3.20 10.59
N SER A 41 -12.79 -2.05 11.22
CA SER A 41 -13.82 -1.05 11.51
C SER A 41 -13.39 0.37 11.18
N TYR A 42 -14.37 1.18 10.80
CA TYR A 42 -14.24 2.63 10.72
C TYR A 42 -14.70 3.28 12.02
N LYS A 43 -13.90 4.19 12.57
CA LYS A 43 -14.23 5.02 13.73
C LYS A 43 -14.15 6.49 13.36
N VAL A 44 -14.91 7.29 14.07
CA VAL A 44 -15.06 8.73 13.85
C VAL A 44 -14.74 9.42 15.16
N TYR A 45 -13.90 10.45 15.11
CA TYR A 45 -13.54 11.28 16.26
C TYR A 45 -13.82 12.72 15.92
N ASN A 46 -14.45 13.43 16.84
CA ASN A 46 -14.57 14.89 16.75
C ASN A 46 -13.42 15.53 17.55
N GLU A 47 -13.44 16.86 17.64
CA GLU A 47 -12.42 17.63 18.36
C GLU A 47 -12.35 17.27 19.86
N ASP A 48 -13.46 16.92 20.51
CA ASP A 48 -13.50 16.56 21.94
C ASP A 48 -12.94 15.14 22.21
N ASP A 49 -12.91 14.28 21.18
CA ASP A 49 -12.41 12.89 21.27
C ASP A 49 -10.94 12.75 20.80
N ILE A 50 -10.27 13.85 20.46
CA ILE A 50 -9.01 13.80 19.71
C ILE A 50 -7.83 13.22 20.50
N ASP A 51 -7.78 13.46 21.81
CA ASP A 51 -6.74 12.92 22.68
C ASP A 51 -6.74 11.38 22.64
N ARG A 52 -7.93 10.77 22.63
CA ARG A 52 -8.08 9.32 22.52
C ARG A 52 -7.57 8.79 21.18
N PHE A 53 -7.82 9.52 20.09
CA PHE A 53 -7.33 9.11 18.77
C PHE A 53 -5.80 9.21 18.69
N ILE A 54 -5.21 10.26 19.25
CA ILE A 54 -3.76 10.43 19.33
C ILE A 54 -3.12 9.27 20.11
N ASP A 55 -3.73 8.83 21.22
CA ASP A 55 -3.27 7.65 21.96
C ASP A 55 -3.33 6.37 21.11
N GLU A 56 -4.39 6.16 20.34
CA GLU A 56 -4.48 5.02 19.41
C GLU A 56 -3.43 5.07 18.29
N LEU A 57 -3.06 6.26 17.79
CA LEU A 57 -1.99 6.44 16.81
C LEU A 57 -0.63 6.06 17.38
N LYS A 58 -0.35 6.40 18.64
CA LYS A 58 0.93 6.05 19.30
C LYS A 58 1.10 4.55 19.53
N GLU A 59 0.00 3.82 19.68
CA GLU A 59 0.00 2.37 19.81
C GLU A 59 0.06 1.63 18.45
N ALA A 60 -0.05 2.35 17.33
CA ALA A 60 -0.04 1.77 16.00
C ALA A 60 1.33 1.19 15.63
N GLU A 61 1.33 0.00 15.02
CA GLU A 61 2.53 -0.56 14.41
C GLU A 61 2.89 0.19 13.12
N LEU A 62 1.87 0.69 12.43
CA LEU A 62 2.00 1.48 11.22
C LEU A 62 0.78 2.37 11.05
N VAL A 63 1.02 3.63 10.78
CA VAL A 63 0.00 4.58 10.36
C VAL A 63 0.16 4.83 8.87
N VAL A 64 -0.95 4.80 8.14
CA VAL A 64 -0.98 4.98 6.69
C VAL A 64 -1.88 6.16 6.37
N GLY A 65 -1.43 7.05 5.51
CA GLY A 65 -2.28 8.14 5.04
C GLY A 65 -1.70 8.83 3.82
N PHE A 66 -2.28 9.98 3.47
CA PHE A 66 -1.91 10.74 2.30
C PHE A 66 -1.56 12.18 2.68
N ASN A 67 -0.27 12.53 2.65
CA ASN A 67 0.26 13.82 3.11
C ASN A 67 0.09 14.07 4.61
N LEU A 68 0.07 13.01 5.43
CA LEU A 68 -0.03 13.09 6.89
C LEU A 68 1.06 13.98 7.49
N LYS A 69 2.31 13.76 7.11
CA LYS A 69 3.45 14.53 7.63
C LYS A 69 3.40 16.00 7.20
N GLY A 70 2.80 16.25 6.04
CA GLY A 70 2.72 17.58 5.44
C GLY A 70 1.48 18.38 5.83
N PHE A 71 0.50 17.79 6.52
CA PHE A 71 -0.75 18.46 6.86
C PHE A 71 -1.39 17.91 8.14
N ASP A 72 -1.79 16.65 8.16
CA ASP A 72 -2.60 16.08 9.23
C ASP A 72 -1.89 16.09 10.59
N TYR A 73 -0.65 15.60 10.64
CA TYR A 73 0.16 15.62 11.86
C TYR A 73 0.37 17.05 12.39
N PRO A 74 0.80 18.04 11.57
CA PRO A 74 0.84 19.43 12.00
C PRO A 74 -0.47 20.00 12.58
N VAL A 75 -1.64 19.52 12.12
CA VAL A 75 -2.94 19.93 12.69
C VAL A 75 -3.21 19.21 14.00
N LEU A 76 -2.94 17.90 14.07
CA LEU A 76 -3.11 17.09 15.28
C LEU A 76 -2.14 17.53 16.40
N GLU A 77 -0.96 18.04 16.06
CA GLU A 77 0.02 18.61 16.99
C GLU A 77 -0.48 19.87 17.70
N ASN A 78 -1.56 20.52 17.23
CA ASN A 78 -2.23 21.58 17.99
C ASN A 78 -2.99 21.05 19.22
N TYR A 79 -3.24 19.73 19.26
CA TYR A 79 -3.93 19.02 20.35
C TYR A 79 -2.98 18.11 21.10
N ALA A 80 -1.98 17.55 20.40
CA ALA A 80 -0.96 16.73 21.03
C ALA A 80 -0.04 17.60 21.90
N GLY A 81 0.25 17.16 23.13
CA GLY A 81 1.28 17.78 23.98
C GLY A 81 2.72 17.49 23.52
N GLU A 82 2.89 16.74 22.43
CA GLU A 82 4.18 16.25 21.93
C GLU A 82 4.15 16.04 20.41
N SER A 83 5.33 15.85 19.82
CA SER A 83 5.52 15.63 18.39
C SER A 83 4.98 14.27 17.95
N LEU A 84 4.33 14.21 16.78
CA LEU A 84 3.85 12.96 16.18
C LEU A 84 4.83 12.36 15.16
N VAL A 85 6.00 12.98 14.99
CA VAL A 85 7.00 12.62 13.96
C VAL A 85 7.57 11.21 14.13
N ASP A 86 7.63 10.69 15.35
CA ASP A 86 8.22 9.37 15.66
C ASP A 86 7.26 8.20 15.39
N ILE A 87 6.00 8.47 15.06
CA ILE A 87 5.02 7.43 14.74
C ILE A 87 5.44 6.72 13.44
N PRO A 88 5.58 5.38 13.43
CA PRO A 88 5.86 4.64 12.20
C PRO A 88 4.79 4.94 11.14
N THR A 89 5.18 5.66 10.09
CA THR A 89 4.22 6.24 9.13
C THR A 89 4.61 5.91 7.70
N LEU A 90 3.64 5.40 6.93
CA LEU A 90 3.68 5.36 5.46
C LEU A 90 2.84 6.53 4.94
N ASP A 91 3.51 7.60 4.53
CA ASP A 91 2.89 8.73 3.84
C ASP A 91 2.98 8.51 2.33
N ILE A 92 1.85 8.17 1.71
CA ILE A 92 1.82 7.81 0.28
C ILE A 92 2.32 8.97 -0.60
N LEU A 93 2.07 10.23 -0.22
CA LEU A 93 2.51 11.37 -1.03
C LEU A 93 4.03 11.55 -0.96
N GLU A 94 4.62 11.29 0.20
CA GLU A 94 6.08 11.31 0.39
C GLU A 94 6.74 10.21 -0.47
N GLU A 95 6.28 8.96 -0.37
CA GLU A 95 6.79 7.83 -1.17
C GLU A 95 6.72 8.11 -2.68
N VAL A 96 5.61 8.69 -3.14
CA VAL A 96 5.45 9.08 -4.55
C VAL A 96 6.45 10.18 -4.92
N TYR A 97 6.58 11.21 -4.08
CA TYR A 97 7.52 12.31 -4.33
C TYR A 97 8.97 11.81 -4.39
N GLU A 98 9.37 10.91 -3.48
CA GLU A 98 10.70 10.30 -3.47
C GLU A 98 10.95 9.45 -4.73
N SER A 99 9.94 8.71 -5.20
CA SER A 99 10.10 7.86 -6.37
C SER A 99 10.17 8.62 -7.70
N ILE A 100 9.42 9.72 -7.89
CA ILE A 100 9.30 10.38 -9.20
C ILE A 100 9.65 11.89 -9.19
N GLY A 101 10.03 12.46 -8.05
CA GLY A 101 10.45 13.85 -7.91
C GLY A 101 9.31 14.88 -8.00
N ARG A 102 8.04 14.46 -7.96
CA ARG A 102 6.89 15.36 -7.99
C ARG A 102 5.69 14.81 -7.24
N ARG A 103 4.87 15.71 -6.72
CA ARG A 103 3.61 15.39 -6.03
C ARG A 103 2.53 15.01 -7.04
N ILE A 104 1.78 13.95 -6.75
CA ILE A 104 0.57 13.54 -7.48
C ILE A 104 -0.60 13.61 -6.51
N LYS A 105 -1.80 13.97 -6.97
CA LYS A 105 -2.99 13.98 -6.10
C LYS A 105 -3.48 12.55 -5.84
N LEU A 106 -4.06 12.31 -4.66
CA LEU A 106 -4.67 11.03 -4.30
C LEU A 106 -5.62 10.53 -5.40
N ASP A 107 -6.52 11.40 -5.86
CA ASP A 107 -7.52 11.09 -6.90
C ASP A 107 -6.88 10.57 -8.19
N SER A 108 -5.73 11.13 -8.57
CA SER A 108 -5.04 10.73 -9.79
C SER A 108 -4.37 9.36 -9.64
N LEU A 109 -3.89 9.01 -8.44
CA LEU A 109 -3.34 7.69 -8.14
C LEU A 109 -4.45 6.64 -8.03
N VAL A 110 -5.56 6.99 -7.38
CA VAL A 110 -6.76 6.16 -7.25
C VAL A 110 -7.34 5.84 -8.62
N GLU A 111 -7.55 6.86 -9.46
CA GLU A 111 -8.07 6.66 -10.82
C GLU A 111 -7.15 5.78 -11.66
N ALA A 112 -5.85 5.98 -11.56
CA ALA A 112 -4.89 5.20 -12.33
C ALA A 112 -4.70 3.76 -11.79
N SER A 113 -4.75 3.55 -10.48
CA SER A 113 -4.42 2.27 -9.83
C SER A 113 -5.63 1.38 -9.60
N LEU A 114 -6.76 1.99 -9.22
CA LEU A 114 -7.97 1.28 -8.82
C LEU A 114 -9.09 1.37 -9.86
N ASN A 115 -8.95 2.24 -10.87
CA ASN A 115 -10.01 2.60 -11.82
C ASN A 115 -11.29 3.10 -11.10
N ASP A 116 -11.12 3.65 -9.89
CA ASP A 116 -12.16 4.32 -9.11
C ASP A 116 -12.02 5.84 -9.27
N LYS A 117 -13.10 6.60 -9.06
CA LYS A 117 -13.08 8.06 -9.15
C LYS A 117 -13.52 8.67 -7.83
N LYS A 118 -12.75 9.66 -7.36
CA LYS A 118 -13.24 10.54 -6.29
C LYS A 118 -14.36 11.41 -6.83
N THR A 119 -15.44 11.49 -6.05
CA THR A 119 -16.64 12.28 -6.41
C THR A 119 -16.62 13.71 -5.84
N ALA A 120 -15.63 14.10 -5.03
CA ALA A 120 -15.68 15.39 -4.33
C ALA A 120 -14.31 16.02 -3.99
N ASN A 121 -14.24 17.36 -4.01
CA ASN A 121 -13.06 18.22 -3.79
C ASN A 121 -13.03 18.72 -2.33
N GLY A 122 -11.86 18.85 -1.67
CA GLY A 122 -11.72 19.27 -0.26
C GLY A 122 -12.33 20.64 0.11
N LEU A 123 -12.66 21.48 -0.88
CA LEU A 123 -13.50 22.67 -0.65
C LEU A 123 -14.92 22.32 -0.15
N ILE A 124 -15.39 21.10 -0.39
CA ILE A 124 -16.68 20.59 0.04
C ILE A 124 -16.69 20.36 1.56
N ALA A 125 -15.61 19.82 2.14
CA ALA A 125 -15.56 19.51 3.57
C ALA A 125 -15.80 20.76 4.46
N VAL A 126 -15.06 21.84 4.20
CA VAL A 126 -15.23 23.12 4.92
C VAL A 126 -16.64 23.69 4.73
N GLN A 127 -17.25 23.51 3.56
CA GLN A 127 -18.63 23.96 3.31
C GLN A 127 -19.64 23.14 4.09
N LEU A 128 -19.50 21.81 4.11
CA LEU A 128 -20.34 20.90 4.89
C LEU A 128 -20.26 21.23 6.39
N TRP A 129 -19.05 21.48 6.90
CA TRP A 129 -18.85 21.94 8.28
C TRP A 129 -19.60 23.24 8.58
N LYS A 130 -19.42 24.27 7.74
CA LYS A 130 -20.13 25.57 7.90
C LYS A 130 -21.65 25.42 7.85
N GLN A 131 -22.15 24.46 7.09
CA GLN A 131 -23.57 24.15 6.96
C GLN A 131 -24.08 23.20 8.06
N ARG A 132 -23.21 22.75 8.99
CA ARG A 132 -23.52 21.74 10.02
C ARG A 132 -24.04 20.41 9.46
N ARG A 133 -23.60 20.05 8.25
CA ARG A 133 -23.93 18.79 7.57
C ARG A 133 -22.90 17.72 7.94
N LEU A 134 -22.93 17.31 9.22
CA LEU A 134 -21.90 16.46 9.80
C LEU A 134 -21.87 15.06 9.20
N ASP A 135 -23.02 14.44 8.93
CA ASP A 135 -23.07 13.09 8.35
C ASP A 135 -22.40 13.04 6.98
N GLU A 136 -22.64 14.06 6.15
CA GLU A 136 -22.01 14.17 4.83
C GLU A 136 -20.52 14.47 4.90
N LEU A 137 -20.09 15.24 5.91
CA LEU A 137 -18.67 15.49 6.16
C LEU A 137 -17.96 14.20 6.58
N ILE A 138 -18.59 13.42 7.46
CA ILE A 138 -18.09 12.10 7.89
C ILE A 138 -18.02 11.15 6.70
N ASP A 139 -19.05 11.09 5.86
CA ASP A 139 -19.06 10.21 4.68
C ASP A 139 -18.01 10.64 3.65
N TYR A 140 -17.77 11.94 3.49
CA TYR A 140 -16.70 12.47 2.65
C TYR A 140 -15.33 12.00 3.13
N CYS A 141 -14.99 12.26 4.39
CA CYS A 141 -13.72 11.87 4.99
C CYS A 141 -13.57 10.33 5.02
N ARG A 142 -14.64 9.59 5.33
CA ARG A 142 -14.66 8.12 5.27
C ARG A 142 -14.31 7.59 3.88
N ASN A 143 -14.82 8.23 2.82
CA ASN A 143 -14.46 7.83 1.46
C ASN A 143 -12.98 8.06 1.17
N ASP A 144 -12.38 9.14 1.68
CA ASP A 144 -10.94 9.39 1.54
C ASP A 144 -10.09 8.36 2.28
N VAL A 145 -10.49 7.98 3.49
CA VAL A 145 -9.88 6.89 4.24
C VAL A 145 -10.00 5.56 3.49
N ARG A 146 -11.18 5.25 2.93
CA ARG A 146 -11.40 4.05 2.11
C ARG A 146 -10.48 4.03 0.89
N LEU A 147 -10.43 5.12 0.12
CA LEU A 147 -9.58 5.22 -1.07
C LEU A 147 -8.10 5.10 -0.72
N THR A 148 -7.67 5.70 0.39
CA THR A 148 -6.29 5.61 0.89
C THR A 148 -5.96 4.18 1.33
N LYS A 149 -6.87 3.52 2.04
CA LYS A 149 -6.74 2.10 2.43
C LYS A 149 -6.60 1.21 1.20
N GLU A 150 -7.50 1.33 0.23
CA GLU A 150 -7.48 0.51 -0.99
C GLU A 150 -6.23 0.78 -1.85
N LEU A 151 -5.76 2.03 -1.90
CA LEU A 151 -4.53 2.38 -2.60
C LEU A 151 -3.30 1.78 -1.91
N TYR A 152 -3.25 1.82 -0.57
CA TYR A 152 -2.24 1.14 0.21
C TYR A 152 -2.25 -0.37 -0.03
N GLU A 153 -3.42 -1.01 0.03
CA GLU A 153 -3.57 -2.45 -0.23
C GLU A 153 -3.12 -2.80 -1.65
N PHE A 154 -3.48 -1.96 -2.64
CA PHE A 154 -3.00 -2.12 -4.01
C PHE A 154 -1.48 -2.05 -4.08
N GLY A 155 -0.85 -1.02 -3.53
CA GLY A 155 0.61 -0.89 -3.56
C GLY A 155 1.33 -2.00 -2.79
N ARG A 156 0.77 -2.42 -1.64
CA ARG A 156 1.25 -3.56 -0.84
C ARG A 156 1.21 -4.86 -1.63
N ASP A 157 0.10 -5.13 -2.31
CA ASP A 157 -0.14 -6.41 -2.97
C ASP A 157 0.49 -6.47 -4.37
N ASN A 158 0.59 -5.31 -5.04
CA ASN A 158 1.10 -5.16 -6.40
C ASN A 158 2.51 -4.59 -6.48
N GLY A 159 3.14 -4.11 -5.39
CA GLY A 159 4.51 -3.59 -5.39
C GLY A 159 4.73 -2.37 -6.30
N TYR A 160 3.65 -1.74 -6.75
CA TYR A 160 3.67 -0.48 -7.48
C TYR A 160 2.33 0.25 -7.30
N LEU A 161 2.34 1.56 -7.53
CA LEU A 161 1.17 2.35 -7.87
C LEU A 161 1.17 2.66 -9.37
N LEU A 162 0.02 3.05 -9.91
CA LEU A 162 -0.10 3.58 -11.25
C LEU A 162 -0.38 5.08 -11.20
N TYR A 163 0.12 5.79 -12.21
CA TYR A 163 -0.18 7.21 -12.40
C TYR A 163 -0.17 7.57 -13.89
N ARG A 164 -0.83 8.66 -14.25
CA ARG A 164 -0.82 9.18 -15.62
C ARG A 164 0.27 10.25 -15.79
N ASN A 165 1.20 9.99 -16.70
CA ASN A 165 2.26 10.90 -17.11
C ASN A 165 2.02 11.35 -18.56
N PHE A 166 1.58 12.59 -18.76
CA PHE A 166 1.23 13.12 -20.10
C PHE A 166 0.33 12.16 -20.93
N GLY A 167 -0.68 11.58 -20.27
CA GLY A 167 -1.63 10.65 -20.89
C GLY A 167 -1.18 9.18 -20.91
N LYS A 168 0.11 8.89 -20.71
CA LYS A 168 0.62 7.52 -20.60
C LYS A 168 0.47 7.00 -19.18
N LEU A 169 0.06 5.74 -19.04
CA LEU A 169 -0.01 5.06 -17.75
C LEU A 169 1.36 4.49 -17.41
N GLU A 170 1.91 4.88 -16.27
CA GLU A 170 3.24 4.47 -15.80
C GLU A 170 3.16 3.91 -14.37
N LYS A 171 4.17 3.13 -13.99
CA LYS A 171 4.29 2.51 -12.66
C LYS A 171 5.22 3.31 -11.75
N ILE A 172 4.82 3.48 -10.50
CA ILE A 172 5.64 3.98 -9.41
C ILE A 172 5.97 2.76 -8.54
N PRO A 173 7.21 2.25 -8.52
CA PRO A 173 7.55 1.09 -7.70
C PRO A 173 7.40 1.42 -6.21
N VAL A 174 6.79 0.53 -5.43
CA VAL A 174 6.64 0.69 -3.98
C VAL A 174 6.96 -0.61 -3.23
N SER A 175 7.38 -0.50 -1.98
CA SER A 175 7.82 -1.64 -1.16
C SER A 175 7.03 -1.76 0.15
N TRP A 176 5.69 -1.82 0.05
CA TRP A 176 4.80 -1.79 1.21
C TRP A 176 4.36 -3.16 1.74
N GLY A 177 4.65 -4.23 1.01
CA GLY A 177 4.39 -5.60 1.43
C GLY A 177 5.30 -6.06 2.57
N LYS A 178 4.80 -6.93 3.45
CA LYS A 178 5.65 -7.61 4.45
C LYS A 178 6.76 -8.39 3.73
N LYS A 179 8.02 -8.00 3.93
CA LYS A 179 9.21 -8.72 3.44
C LYS A 179 9.19 -10.21 3.80
N ASP A 180 8.54 -10.59 4.90
CA ASP A 180 8.52 -11.98 5.36
C ASP A 180 7.48 -12.88 4.68
N THR A 181 6.52 -12.30 3.95
CA THR A 181 5.56 -13.12 3.18
C THR A 181 6.24 -13.77 1.98
N VAL A 182 5.77 -14.95 1.57
CA VAL A 182 6.29 -15.61 0.35
C VAL A 182 6.22 -14.66 -0.86
N LYS A 183 5.09 -13.98 -1.07
CA LYS A 183 4.93 -13.02 -2.18
C LYS A 183 5.89 -11.84 -2.05
N GLY A 184 6.10 -11.30 -0.85
CA GLY A 184 7.08 -10.24 -0.56
C GLY A 184 8.52 -10.67 -0.87
N LYS A 185 8.93 -11.86 -0.41
CA LYS A 185 10.26 -12.41 -0.72
C LYS A 185 10.48 -12.64 -2.22
N LEU A 186 9.48 -13.17 -2.91
CA LEU A 186 9.52 -13.36 -4.36
C LEU A 186 9.63 -12.01 -5.09
N ARG A 187 8.88 -11.00 -4.63
CA ARG A 187 8.93 -9.63 -5.15
C ARG A 187 10.31 -9.01 -5.00
N ASP A 188 10.86 -9.08 -3.79
CA ASP A 188 12.17 -8.52 -3.49
C ASP A 188 13.26 -9.17 -4.34
N ALA A 189 13.23 -10.50 -4.44
CA ALA A 189 14.15 -11.25 -5.29
C ALA A 189 14.04 -10.87 -6.76
N PHE A 190 12.81 -10.73 -7.26
CA PHE A 190 12.53 -10.26 -8.62
C PHE A 190 13.11 -8.86 -8.85
N ASN A 191 12.75 -7.87 -8.01
CA ASN A 191 13.17 -6.49 -8.17
C ASN A 191 14.70 -6.31 -8.07
N GLN A 192 15.35 -7.05 -7.17
CA GLN A 192 16.81 -6.99 -6.96
C GLN A 192 17.60 -7.87 -7.92
N ARG A 193 16.92 -8.66 -8.78
CA ARG A 193 17.52 -9.65 -9.69
C ARG A 193 18.46 -10.61 -8.96
N VAL A 194 17.97 -11.17 -7.86
CA VAL A 194 18.67 -12.22 -7.11
C VAL A 194 17.90 -13.53 -7.13
N SER A 195 18.62 -14.65 -7.26
CA SER A 195 18.01 -15.97 -7.22
C SER A 195 17.29 -16.18 -5.89
N ILE A 196 16.19 -16.93 -5.92
CA ILE A 196 15.43 -17.26 -4.72
C ILE A 196 15.18 -18.75 -4.64
N GLN A 197 15.29 -19.29 -3.43
CA GLN A 197 14.94 -20.66 -3.15
C GLN A 197 13.47 -20.73 -2.76
N ILE A 198 12.67 -21.53 -3.45
CA ILE A 198 11.26 -21.77 -3.15
C ILE A 198 11.00 -23.21 -2.71
N TYR A 199 9.98 -23.41 -1.89
CA TYR A 199 9.45 -24.73 -1.53
C TYR A 199 8.08 -24.90 -2.19
N TYR A 200 8.03 -25.66 -3.29
CA TYR A 200 6.86 -25.76 -4.16
C TYR A 200 6.06 -27.03 -3.90
N SER A 201 4.75 -26.92 -3.71
CA SER A 201 3.85 -28.08 -3.59
C SER A 201 3.61 -28.72 -4.95
N ALA A 202 3.90 -30.03 -5.10
CA ALA A 202 3.64 -30.77 -6.34
C ALA A 202 2.15 -31.12 -6.49
N SER A 203 1.69 -31.34 -7.73
CA SER A 203 0.31 -31.79 -7.97
C SER A 203 0.31 -33.29 -7.68
N SER A 204 -0.60 -33.76 -6.83
CA SER A 204 -0.80 -35.17 -6.53
C SER A 204 -1.21 -35.93 -7.79
N SER A 205 -0.24 -36.65 -8.35
CA SER A 205 -0.51 -37.91 -9.05
C SER A 205 0.10 -38.97 -8.15
N ASP A 206 -0.74 -39.89 -7.69
CA ASP A 206 -0.51 -40.98 -6.72
C ASP A 206 -0.58 -40.67 -5.21
N ASN A 207 -1.29 -41.60 -4.54
CA ASN A 207 -1.62 -41.70 -3.13
C ASN A 207 -0.38 -41.74 -2.21
N GLY A 208 0.22 -40.58 -1.95
CA GLY A 208 1.26 -40.44 -0.92
C GLY A 208 1.60 -38.97 -0.68
N SER A 209 1.78 -38.58 0.58
CA SER A 209 2.17 -37.23 0.98
C SER A 209 3.52 -36.83 0.35
N THR A 210 3.51 -36.23 -0.83
CA THR A 210 4.74 -35.75 -1.48
C THR A 210 5.24 -34.51 -0.76
N LEU A 211 6.41 -34.61 -0.16
CA LEU A 211 7.12 -33.49 0.45
C LEU A 211 7.27 -32.33 -0.54
N PRO A 212 7.21 -31.06 -0.08
CA PRO A 212 7.43 -29.89 -0.92
C PRO A 212 8.77 -29.97 -1.64
N LYS A 213 8.77 -29.68 -2.93
CA LYS A 213 9.96 -29.75 -3.78
C LYS A 213 10.71 -28.42 -3.71
N LYS A 214 11.91 -28.44 -3.12
CA LYS A 214 12.83 -27.30 -3.13
C LYS A 214 13.30 -26.98 -4.54
N ARG A 215 13.29 -25.70 -4.93
CA ARG A 215 13.77 -25.20 -6.23
C ARG A 215 14.58 -23.93 -6.00
N LEU A 216 15.71 -23.80 -6.69
CA LEU A 216 16.38 -22.52 -6.89
C LEU A 216 15.89 -21.96 -8.22
N ILE A 217 15.41 -20.73 -8.21
CA ILE A 217 14.84 -20.07 -9.38
C ILE A 217 15.34 -18.65 -9.56
N ASP A 218 15.41 -18.23 -10.83
CA ASP A 218 15.66 -16.84 -11.22
C ASP A 218 14.38 -16.30 -11.86
N ILE A 219 13.76 -15.28 -11.26
CA ILE A 219 12.43 -14.82 -11.67
C ILE A 219 12.56 -13.85 -12.85
N TYR A 220 12.10 -14.25 -14.03
CA TYR A 220 12.17 -13.42 -15.23
C TYR A 220 10.92 -12.54 -15.37
N TYR A 221 9.78 -13.03 -14.88
CA TYR A 221 8.52 -12.31 -14.84
C TYR A 221 7.69 -12.73 -13.61
N MET A 222 6.90 -11.80 -13.09
CA MET A 222 6.00 -12.03 -11.96
C MET A 222 4.74 -11.19 -12.14
N ASP A 223 3.58 -11.81 -11.89
CA ASP A 223 2.32 -11.12 -11.69
C ASP A 223 1.70 -11.48 -10.32
N ASN A 224 0.37 -11.39 -10.21
CA ASN A 224 -0.34 -11.62 -8.96
C ASN A 224 -0.51 -13.09 -8.59
N ASP A 225 -0.60 -13.99 -9.55
CA ASP A 225 -0.90 -15.41 -9.33
C ASP A 225 0.23 -16.34 -9.76
N GLN A 226 1.11 -15.89 -10.66
CA GLN A 226 2.16 -16.72 -11.23
C GLN A 226 3.52 -15.99 -11.37
N ILE A 227 4.58 -16.80 -11.45
CA ILE A 227 5.92 -16.35 -11.83
C ILE A 227 6.44 -17.22 -12.98
N VAL A 228 7.10 -16.59 -13.95
CA VAL A 228 7.91 -17.28 -14.95
C VAL A 228 9.36 -17.15 -14.52
N ALA A 229 10.01 -18.28 -14.27
CA ALA A 229 11.33 -18.31 -13.68
C ALA A 229 12.21 -19.43 -14.26
N TYR A 230 13.51 -19.16 -14.41
CA TYR A 230 14.48 -20.18 -14.82
C TYR A 230 14.71 -21.13 -13.65
N CYS A 231 14.37 -22.40 -13.83
CA CYS A 231 14.48 -23.42 -12.82
C CYS A 231 15.81 -24.15 -12.95
N HIS A 232 16.77 -23.83 -12.09
CA HIS A 232 18.12 -24.41 -12.11
C HIS A 232 18.15 -25.94 -12.08
N LEU A 233 17.22 -26.58 -11.36
CA LEU A 233 17.12 -28.04 -11.34
C LEU A 233 16.68 -28.65 -12.68
N ARG A 234 15.88 -27.90 -13.46
CA ARG A 234 15.31 -28.38 -14.74
C ARG A 234 16.09 -27.87 -15.94
N GLY A 235 16.95 -26.88 -15.76
CA GLY A 235 17.68 -26.22 -16.84
C GLY A 235 16.77 -25.51 -17.85
N ALA A 236 15.62 -24.98 -17.40
CA ALA A 236 14.63 -24.37 -18.28
C ALA A 236 13.73 -23.35 -17.56
N LEU A 237 13.21 -22.38 -18.31
CA LEU A 237 12.12 -21.49 -17.88
C LEU A 237 10.84 -22.28 -17.64
N ARG A 238 10.15 -21.95 -16.54
CA ARG A 238 8.88 -22.57 -16.16
C ARG A 238 7.97 -21.57 -15.45
N THR A 239 6.68 -21.85 -15.55
CA THR A 239 5.63 -21.13 -14.85
C THR A 239 5.35 -21.79 -13.49
N PHE A 240 5.27 -20.98 -12.43
CA PHE A 240 4.96 -21.43 -11.07
C PHE A 240 3.78 -20.62 -10.52
N ASN A 241 2.71 -21.30 -10.11
CA ASN A 241 1.63 -20.66 -9.36
C ASN A 241 2.10 -20.26 -7.96
N ILE A 242 1.99 -18.98 -7.61
CA ILE A 242 2.45 -18.40 -6.34
C ILE A 242 1.74 -19.05 -5.15
N ARG A 243 0.44 -19.38 -5.27
CA ARG A 243 -0.36 -20.02 -4.20
C ARG A 243 0.17 -21.40 -3.80
N ARG A 244 1.02 -22.00 -4.64
CA ARG A 244 1.63 -23.32 -4.40
C ARG A 244 3.02 -23.24 -3.81
N ILE A 245 3.57 -22.03 -3.64
CA ILE A 245 4.85 -21.78 -2.98
C ILE A 245 4.58 -21.66 -1.47
N LEU A 246 5.09 -22.61 -0.71
CA LEU A 246 4.84 -22.72 0.73
C LEU A 246 5.81 -21.87 1.57
N ASP A 247 7.04 -21.72 1.11
CA ASP A 247 8.07 -20.86 1.71
C ASP A 247 9.04 -20.40 0.61
N ALA A 248 9.71 -19.28 0.86
CA ALA A 248 10.75 -18.74 0.00
C ALA A 248 11.90 -18.18 0.85
N ARG A 249 13.12 -18.29 0.33
CA ARG A 249 14.35 -17.81 0.97
C ARG A 249 15.25 -17.14 -0.06
N THR A 250 15.40 -15.83 0.07
CA THR A 250 16.24 -15.00 -0.79
C THR A 250 17.70 -15.45 -0.70
N THR A 251 18.41 -15.38 -1.82
CA THR A 251 19.86 -15.61 -1.87
C THR A 251 20.58 -14.31 -2.24
N ASN A 252 21.91 -14.34 -2.26
CA ASN A 252 22.73 -13.20 -2.70
C ASN A 252 23.23 -13.36 -4.16
N ASN A 253 22.80 -14.41 -4.85
CA ASN A 253 23.27 -14.70 -6.20
C ASN A 253 22.52 -13.82 -7.19
N LYS A 254 23.21 -12.91 -7.88
CA LYS A 254 22.61 -12.10 -8.93
C LYS A 254 22.50 -12.89 -10.24
N TYR A 255 21.48 -12.57 -11.03
CA TYR A 255 21.31 -13.10 -12.38
C TYR A 255 20.90 -11.98 -13.34
N GLU A 256 21.07 -12.24 -14.63
CA GLU A 256 20.57 -11.39 -15.71
C GLU A 256 19.48 -12.14 -16.47
N ILE A 257 18.53 -11.39 -17.03
CA ILE A 257 17.50 -11.94 -17.90
C ILE A 257 18.13 -12.14 -19.28
N ALA A 258 17.94 -13.31 -19.87
CA ALA A 258 18.42 -13.60 -21.22
C ALA A 258 17.78 -12.64 -22.24
N GLU A 259 18.56 -12.14 -23.19
CA GLU A 259 18.13 -11.13 -24.17
C GLU A 259 16.97 -11.62 -25.06
N ASP A 260 16.87 -12.93 -25.29
CA ASP A 260 15.84 -13.59 -26.09
C ASP A 260 14.57 -13.95 -25.30
N PHE A 261 14.46 -13.52 -24.04
CA PHE A 261 13.28 -13.77 -23.24
C PHE A 261 12.06 -12.99 -23.75
N ASP A 262 11.07 -13.72 -24.27
CA ASP A 262 9.74 -13.19 -24.58
C ASP A 262 8.67 -13.82 -23.67
N ILE A 263 8.06 -12.99 -22.82
CA ILE A 263 6.97 -13.39 -21.92
C ILE A 263 5.76 -13.95 -22.68
N ASN A 264 5.51 -13.54 -23.92
CA ASN A 264 4.35 -14.01 -24.68
C ASN A 264 4.42 -15.52 -24.98
N THR A 265 5.62 -16.08 -25.04
CA THR A 265 5.85 -17.54 -25.19
C THR A 265 5.30 -18.35 -24.01
N TYR A 266 5.14 -17.72 -22.86
CA TYR A 266 4.68 -18.35 -21.61
C TYR A 266 3.27 -17.90 -21.21
N LYS A 267 2.62 -17.03 -22.02
CA LYS A 267 1.29 -16.50 -21.73
C LYS A 267 0.14 -17.50 -21.93
N GLU A 268 0.34 -18.58 -22.68
CA GLU A 268 -0.71 -19.58 -22.93
C GLU A 268 -1.03 -20.47 -21.70
N ASP A 269 -0.23 -20.38 -20.63
CA ASP A 269 -0.42 -21.11 -19.36
C ASP A 269 -1.12 -20.28 -18.24
N PHE A 270 -1.60 -19.06 -18.55
CA PHE A 270 -2.29 -18.16 -17.61
C PHE A 270 -3.82 -18.31 -17.64
#